data_AF-A0A536Q3W9-F1
#
_entry.id   AF-A0A536Q3W9-F1
#
_cell.length_a   1.000
_cell.length_b   1.000
_cell.length_c   1.000
_cell.angle_alpha   90.00
_cell.angle_beta   90.00
_cell.angle_gamma   90.00
#
_symmetry.space_group_name_H-M   'P 1'
#
loop_
_entity.id
_entity.type
_entity.pdbx_description
1 polymer ?
#
loop_
_entity_poly.entity_id
_entity_poly.type
_entity_poly.pdbx_seq_one_letter_code
_entity_poly.pdbx_strand_id
1 'polypeptide(L)'
;MRRLIAGALLAVATLTGTASPALAENPVHFGTIWLNGAQVRTLLPPSAFPNAGTDSFYRVPGTGGVAAVGPGAGDYHGGAWKVFDVTWNVSQRPLTSAGAVLAAAAAGEITIARNAEADFRCPIQP
;
A
#
# COMPACT_ATOMS: atom_id res chain seq x y z
N MET A 1 4.89 -72.00 8.46
CA MET A 1 4.19 -71.01 9.31
C MET A 1 5.23 -70.20 10.08
N ARG A 2 5.48 -68.96 9.69
CA ARG A 2 6.24 -67.99 10.50
C ARG A 2 5.72 -66.59 10.15
N ARG A 3 4.82 -66.10 11.01
CA ARG A 3 4.22 -64.77 10.90
C ARG A 3 5.26 -63.76 11.39
N LEU A 4 5.70 -62.85 10.53
CA LEU A 4 6.45 -61.66 10.93
C LEU A 4 5.44 -60.52 11.09
N ILE A 5 5.34 -59.98 12.31
CA ILE A 5 4.48 -58.85 12.69
C ILE A 5 5.39 -57.72 13.16
N ALA A 6 4.96 -56.49 12.81
CA ALA A 6 5.30 -55.18 13.39
C ALA A 6 6.72 -54.63 13.14
N GLY A 7 6.90 -53.33 12.90
CA GLY A 7 5.95 -52.22 12.93
C GLY A 7 6.54 -51.01 12.20
N ALA A 8 5.68 -50.27 11.50
CA ALA A 8 6.06 -49.02 10.86
C ALA A 8 5.78 -47.88 11.86
N LEU A 9 6.86 -47.24 12.32
CA LEU A 9 6.84 -45.98 13.05
C LEU A 9 6.30 -44.87 12.12
N LEU A 10 5.08 -44.38 12.35
CA LEU A 10 4.62 -43.13 11.76
C LEU A 10 5.14 -41.96 12.61
N ALA A 11 6.14 -41.26 12.10
CA ALA A 11 6.58 -39.98 12.64
C ALA A 11 5.54 -38.90 12.32
N VAL A 12 4.90 -38.34 13.34
CA VAL A 12 4.02 -37.18 13.22
C VAL A 12 4.90 -35.93 13.24
N ALA A 13 5.14 -35.33 12.06
CA ALA A 13 5.82 -34.05 11.95
C ALA A 13 4.80 -32.91 12.15
N THR A 14 4.81 -32.30 13.34
CA THR A 14 4.04 -31.09 13.63
C THR A 14 4.74 -29.88 13.02
N LEU A 15 4.19 -29.34 11.93
CA LEU A 15 4.62 -28.06 11.38
C LEU A 15 4.18 -26.93 12.33
N THR A 16 5.10 -26.37 13.09
CA THR A 16 4.88 -25.12 13.83
C THR A 16 4.95 -23.96 12.84
N GLY A 17 3.80 -23.46 12.41
CA GLY A 17 3.70 -22.23 11.63
C GLY A 17 4.11 -21.03 12.46
N THR A 18 5.23 -20.39 12.09
CA THR A 18 5.63 -19.10 12.66
C THR A 18 4.80 -18.01 12.00
N ALA A 19 3.79 -17.49 12.71
CA ALA A 19 3.12 -16.26 12.31
C ALA A 19 4.12 -15.10 12.45
N SER A 20 4.60 -14.56 11.32
CA SER A 20 5.40 -13.34 11.31
C SER A 20 4.54 -12.18 11.80
N PRO A 21 4.98 -11.38 12.79
CA PRO A 21 4.30 -10.14 13.11
C PRO A 21 4.47 -9.19 11.93
N ALA A 22 3.36 -8.82 11.28
CA ALA A 22 3.37 -7.70 10.36
C ALA A 22 3.59 -6.43 11.19
N LEU A 23 4.83 -5.94 11.24
CA LEU A 23 5.07 -4.57 11.68
C LEU A 23 4.31 -3.66 10.72
N ALA A 24 3.54 -2.72 11.27
CA ALA A 24 2.88 -1.69 10.50
C ALA A 24 3.94 -0.74 9.92
N GLU A 25 4.59 -1.16 8.86
CA GLU A 25 5.49 -0.32 8.08
C GLU A 25 4.61 0.76 7.43
N ASN A 26 4.91 2.03 7.70
CA ASN A 26 4.23 3.11 7.00
C ASN A 26 4.65 3.01 5.53
N PRO A 27 3.75 2.64 4.61
CA PRO A 27 4.14 2.28 3.25
C PRO A 27 4.60 3.51 2.44
N VAL A 28 4.65 4.70 3.03
CA VAL A 28 5.04 5.95 2.38
C VAL A 28 6.38 6.42 2.94
N HIS A 29 7.40 6.39 2.08
CA HIS A 29 8.64 7.13 2.30
C HIS A 29 8.44 8.56 1.80
N PHE A 30 8.35 9.51 2.72
CA PHE A 30 8.32 10.93 2.36
C PHE A 30 9.70 11.37 1.83
N GLY A 31 9.70 12.25 0.83
CA GLY A 31 10.89 12.63 0.04
C GLY A 31 10.63 12.48 -1.45
N THR A 32 10.12 11.31 -1.86
CA THR A 32 9.77 10.99 -3.25
C THR A 32 8.50 10.14 -3.30
N ILE A 33 7.53 10.54 -4.13
CA ILE A 33 6.29 9.79 -4.35
C ILE A 33 6.06 9.58 -5.86
N TRP A 34 5.05 8.80 -6.21
CA TRP A 34 4.66 8.57 -7.59
C TRP A 34 3.53 9.52 -8.04
N LEU A 35 3.66 10.06 -9.25
CA LEU A 35 2.62 10.77 -9.98
C LEU A 35 2.64 10.30 -11.44
N ASN A 36 1.58 9.60 -11.87
CA ASN A 36 1.42 9.15 -13.25
C ASN A 36 2.64 8.41 -13.84
N GLY A 37 3.26 7.53 -13.04
CA GLY A 37 4.43 6.75 -13.44
C GLY A 37 5.77 7.46 -13.28
N ALA A 38 5.78 8.74 -12.93
CA ALA A 38 7.00 9.50 -12.63
C ALA A 38 7.21 9.65 -11.12
N GLN A 39 8.47 9.72 -10.69
CA GLN A 39 8.81 10.08 -9.32
C GLN A 39 8.88 11.60 -9.18
N VAL A 40 8.21 12.13 -8.16
CA VAL A 40 8.14 13.57 -7.86
C VAL A 40 8.52 13.81 -6.40
N ARG A 41 9.10 14.98 -6.12
CA ARG A 41 9.61 15.29 -4.77
C ARG A 41 8.55 15.96 -3.91
N THR A 42 8.53 15.63 -2.63
CA THR A 42 7.74 16.34 -1.61
C THR A 42 8.52 17.54 -1.09
N LEU A 43 7.91 18.72 -1.02
CA LEU A 43 8.62 19.98 -0.73
C LEU A 43 8.92 20.24 0.75
N LEU A 44 8.15 19.64 1.65
CA LEU A 44 8.25 19.84 3.09
C LEU A 44 7.97 18.52 3.80
N PRO A 45 8.41 18.38 5.06
CA PRO A 45 7.85 17.36 5.94
C PRO A 45 6.31 17.48 5.93
N PRO A 46 5.57 16.38 5.80
CA PRO A 46 4.12 16.39 5.85
C PRO A 46 3.60 17.07 7.12
N SER A 47 2.63 17.97 6.96
CA SER A 47 1.85 18.50 8.08
C SER A 47 0.57 17.70 8.21
N ALA A 48 0.23 17.25 9.43
CA ALA A 48 -1.04 16.57 9.66
C ALA A 48 -2.22 17.46 9.26
N PHE A 49 -3.16 16.92 8.48
CA PHE A 49 -4.33 17.64 8.00
C PHE A 49 -5.58 16.74 8.04
N PRO A 50 -5.87 16.15 9.21
CA PRO A 50 -6.84 15.08 9.35
C PRO A 50 -8.24 15.54 8.91
N ASN A 51 -8.94 14.65 8.22
CA ASN A 51 -10.33 14.81 7.75
C ASN A 51 -10.55 15.96 6.76
N ALA A 52 -9.49 16.57 6.23
CA ALA A 52 -9.57 17.76 5.40
C ALA A 52 -8.95 17.60 4.00
N GLY A 53 -8.44 16.41 3.68
CA GLY A 53 -7.84 16.13 2.37
C GLY A 53 -8.85 16.18 1.22
N THR A 54 -8.42 16.71 0.09
CA THR A 54 -9.19 16.82 -1.16
C THR A 54 -8.52 16.06 -2.31
N ASP A 55 -7.20 16.11 -2.40
CA ASP A 55 -6.36 15.50 -3.44
C ASP A 55 -6.16 14.01 -3.13
N SER A 56 -6.70 13.09 -3.94
CA SER A 56 -6.58 11.65 -3.64
C SER A 56 -5.11 11.20 -3.60
N PHE A 57 -4.76 10.46 -2.54
CA PHE A 57 -3.44 9.91 -2.31
C PHE A 57 -3.55 8.47 -1.84
N TYR A 58 -2.87 7.55 -2.52
CA TYR A 58 -2.91 6.13 -2.22
C TYR A 58 -1.61 5.67 -1.56
N ARG A 59 -1.73 5.02 -0.41
CA ARG A 59 -0.65 4.35 0.30
C ARG A 59 -0.59 2.91 -0.16
N VAL A 60 0.33 2.60 -1.07
CA VAL A 60 0.43 1.28 -1.72
C VAL A 60 1.61 0.51 -1.12
N PRO A 61 1.35 -0.55 -0.32
CA PRO A 61 2.40 -1.41 0.20
C PRO A 61 3.30 -1.96 -0.92
N GLY A 62 4.61 -1.89 -0.73
CA GLY A 62 5.62 -2.29 -1.71
C GLY A 62 5.89 -1.27 -2.83
N THR A 63 5.10 -0.20 -2.96
CA THR A 63 5.32 0.84 -3.98
C THR A 63 5.64 2.22 -3.41
N GLY A 64 4.97 2.64 -2.34
CA GLY A 64 5.09 4.00 -1.82
C GLY A 64 3.77 4.77 -1.82
N GLY A 65 3.90 6.09 -1.70
CA GLY A 65 2.80 7.03 -1.93
C GLY A 65 2.54 7.25 -3.43
N VAL A 66 1.27 7.28 -3.82
CA VAL A 66 0.82 7.52 -5.19
C VAL A 66 -0.18 8.68 -5.20
N ALA A 67 0.23 9.80 -5.77
CA ALA A 67 -0.64 10.96 -5.97
C ALA A 67 -1.55 10.74 -7.18
N ALA A 68 -2.82 11.08 -7.03
CA ALA A 68 -3.78 11.09 -8.14
C ALA A 68 -3.70 12.36 -9.00
N VAL A 69 -3.18 13.44 -8.40
CA VAL A 69 -3.16 14.77 -8.98
C VAL A 69 -1.86 15.48 -8.58
N GLY A 70 -1.39 16.38 -9.43
CA GLY A 70 -0.18 17.17 -9.17
C GLY A 70 -0.24 18.55 -9.83
N PRO A 71 0.81 19.37 -9.64
CA PRO A 71 0.89 20.73 -10.17
C PRO A 71 0.60 20.79 -11.68
N GLY A 72 -0.18 21.79 -12.08
CA GLY A 72 -0.63 21.96 -13.48
C GLY A 72 -1.98 21.32 -13.79
N ALA A 73 -2.47 20.41 -12.95
CA ALA A 73 -3.85 19.94 -13.03
C ALA A 73 -4.80 20.95 -12.34
N GLY A 74 -5.97 21.20 -12.95
CA GLY A 74 -6.92 22.21 -12.46
C GLY A 74 -7.59 21.86 -11.13
N ASP A 75 -7.54 20.60 -10.73
CA ASP A 75 -8.08 20.04 -9.49
C ASP A 75 -6.98 19.78 -8.43
N TYR A 76 -5.77 20.32 -8.62
CA TYR A 76 -4.70 20.21 -7.63
C TYR A 76 -4.85 21.26 -6.53
N HIS A 77 -5.04 20.84 -5.28
CA HIS A 77 -5.22 21.74 -4.13
C HIS A 77 -3.95 21.96 -3.30
N GLY A 78 -2.78 21.83 -3.94
CA GLY A 78 -1.49 22.04 -3.28
C GLY A 78 -1.06 20.88 -2.40
N GLY A 79 -1.50 19.66 -2.71
CA GLY A 79 -1.16 18.46 -1.95
C GLY A 79 -1.89 18.42 -0.62
N ALA A 80 -3.17 18.81 -0.62
CA ALA A 80 -4.08 18.57 0.49
C ALA A 80 -4.55 17.12 0.39
N TRP A 81 -3.71 16.18 0.81
CA TRP A 81 -3.85 14.76 0.50
C TRP A 81 -4.97 14.11 1.30
N LYS A 82 -5.93 13.57 0.56
CA LYS A 82 -7.01 12.69 0.98
C LYS A 82 -6.51 11.24 0.93
N VAL A 83 -6.18 10.69 2.08
CA VAL A 83 -5.41 9.44 2.17
C VAL A 83 -6.32 8.22 2.07
N PHE A 84 -5.90 7.28 1.24
CA PHE A 84 -6.48 5.96 1.09
C PHE A 84 -5.42 4.87 1.29
N ASP A 85 -5.77 3.86 2.08
CA ASP A 85 -4.94 2.68 2.32
C ASP A 85 -5.29 1.58 1.35
N VAL A 86 -4.26 1.02 0.71
CA VAL A 86 -4.38 -0.10 -0.22
C VAL A 86 -3.98 -1.39 0.48
N THR A 87 -4.84 -2.40 0.36
CA THR A 87 -4.54 -3.78 0.80
C THR A 87 -4.56 -4.71 -0.39
N TRP A 88 -3.55 -5.57 -0.51
CA TRP A 88 -3.42 -6.54 -1.59
C TRP A 88 -4.20 -7.83 -1.31
N ASN A 89 -4.93 -8.32 -2.31
CA ASN A 89 -5.57 -9.65 -2.32
C ASN A 89 -4.76 -10.69 -3.12
N VAL A 90 -3.77 -10.21 -3.88
CA VAL A 90 -2.85 -11.00 -4.72
C VAL A 90 -1.41 -10.63 -4.40
N SER A 91 -0.45 -11.27 -5.06
CA SER A 91 0.97 -10.90 -4.94
C SER A 91 1.19 -9.42 -5.30
N GLN A 92 1.95 -8.71 -4.47
CA GLN A 92 2.21 -7.29 -4.63
C GLN A 92 2.98 -6.99 -5.92
N ARG A 93 2.65 -5.89 -6.59
CA ARG A 93 3.36 -5.35 -7.75
C ARG A 93 3.35 -3.82 -7.74
N PRO A 94 4.30 -3.14 -8.41
CA PRO A 94 4.30 -1.68 -8.44
C PRO A 94 3.02 -1.10 -9.05
N LEU A 95 2.39 -0.16 -8.35
CA LEU A 95 1.28 0.67 -8.85
C LEU A 95 1.68 2.14 -8.77
N THR A 96 2.13 2.73 -9.87
CA THR A 96 2.79 4.05 -9.88
C THR A 96 1.90 5.19 -10.38
N SER A 97 0.59 4.94 -10.57
CA SER A 97 -0.39 5.96 -10.95
C SER A 97 -1.75 5.65 -10.32
N ALA A 98 -2.57 6.67 -10.08
CA ALA A 98 -3.93 6.47 -9.58
C ALA A 98 -4.79 5.63 -10.54
N GLY A 99 -4.59 5.78 -11.85
CA GLY A 99 -5.25 4.92 -12.84
C GLY A 99 -4.92 3.44 -12.65
N ALA A 100 -3.64 3.11 -12.39
CA ALA A 100 -3.23 1.73 -12.11
C ALA A 100 -3.82 1.20 -10.78
N VAL A 101 -3.90 2.06 -9.75
CA VAL A 101 -4.54 1.71 -8.47
C VAL A 101 -6.02 1.41 -8.67
N LEU A 102 -6.76 2.29 -9.33
CA LEU A 102 -8.20 2.10 -9.55
C LEU A 102 -8.49 0.90 -10.46
N ALA A 103 -7.66 0.65 -11.48
CA ALA A 103 -7.78 -0.53 -12.32
C ALA A 103 -7.55 -1.83 -11.54
N ALA A 104 -6.54 -1.88 -10.66
CA ALA A 104 -6.29 -3.03 -9.79
C ALA A 104 -7.46 -3.27 -8.82
N ALA A 105 -8.05 -2.20 -8.28
CA ALA A 105 -9.23 -2.33 -7.42
C ALA A 105 -10.44 -2.85 -8.19
N ALA A 106 -10.68 -2.34 -9.41
CA ALA A 106 -11.77 -2.82 -10.28
C ALA A 106 -11.59 -4.29 -10.68
N ALA A 107 -10.35 -4.78 -10.79
CA ALA A 107 -10.02 -6.18 -11.04
C ALA A 107 -10.12 -7.08 -9.78
N GLY A 108 -10.35 -6.50 -8.60
CA GLY A 108 -10.39 -7.23 -7.33
C GLY A 108 -9.02 -7.62 -6.77
N GLU A 109 -7.93 -7.13 -7.36
CA GLU A 109 -6.55 -7.43 -6.93
C GLU A 109 -6.20 -6.71 -5.62
N ILE A 110 -6.84 -5.57 -5.35
CA ILE A 110 -6.66 -4.78 -4.14
C ILE A 110 -8.01 -4.31 -3.57
N THR A 111 -8.00 -3.94 -2.30
CA THR A 111 -9.05 -3.12 -1.68
C THR A 111 -8.50 -1.74 -1.33
N ILE A 112 -9.37 -0.73 -1.37
CA ILE A 112 -9.03 0.67 -1.07
C ILE A 112 -9.94 1.14 0.07
N ALA A 113 -9.34 1.56 1.18
CA ALA A 113 -10.07 2.08 2.34
C ALA A 113 -9.68 3.54 2.59
N ARG A 114 -10.66 4.42 2.86
CA ARG A 114 -10.37 5.80 3.24
C ARG A 114 -9.77 5.83 4.65
N ASN A 115 -8.67 6.54 4.84
CA ASN A 115 -8.07 6.82 6.14
C ASN A 115 -7.99 8.33 6.35
N ALA A 116 -9.10 8.91 6.81
CA ALA A 116 -9.24 10.36 6.95
C ALA A 116 -8.33 10.94 8.05
N GLU A 117 -8.03 10.17 9.10
CA GLU A 117 -7.12 10.60 10.17
C GLU A 117 -5.67 10.72 9.68
N ALA A 118 -5.30 9.98 8.63
CA ALA A 118 -3.99 10.02 8.01
C ALA A 118 -3.84 11.12 6.95
N ASP A 119 -4.89 11.92 6.67
CA ASP A 119 -4.79 13.05 5.74
C ASP A 119 -3.66 14.01 6.16
N PHE A 120 -2.95 14.53 5.17
CA PHE A 120 -1.82 15.42 5.39
C PHE A 120 -1.68 16.45 4.29
N ARG A 121 -0.97 17.54 4.58
CA ARG A 121 -0.65 18.57 3.61
C ARG A 121 0.84 18.57 3.28
N CYS A 122 1.15 18.38 2.00
CA CYS A 122 2.51 18.42 1.49
C CYS A 122 2.52 18.67 -0.03
N PRO A 123 2.87 19.88 -0.50
CA PRO A 123 3.00 20.13 -1.94
C PRO A 123 4.12 19.28 -2.57
N ILE A 124 3.99 19.03 -3.87
CA ILE A 124 5.00 18.29 -4.65
C ILE A 124 5.59 19.13 -5.77
N GLN A 125 6.78 18.75 -6.21
CA GLN A 125 7.47 19.30 -7.38
C GLN A 125 7.75 18.19 -8.40
N PRO A 126 7.40 18.38 -9.68
CA PRO A 126 7.88 17.54 -10.77
C PRO A 126 9.41 17.49 -10.85
#